data_AF-A0A1V5AM98-F1
#
_entry.id   AF-A0A1V5AM98-F1
#
_cell.length_a   1.000
_cell.length_b   1.000
_cell.length_c   1.000
_cell.angle_alpha   90.00
_cell.angle_beta   90.00
_cell.angle_gamma   90.00
#
_symmetry.space_group_name_H-M   'P 1'
#
loop_
_entity.id
_entity.type
_entity.pdbx_description
1 polymer ?
#
loop_
_entity_poly.entity_id
_entity_poly.type
_entity_poly.pdbx_seq_one_letter_code
_entity_poly.pdbx_strand_id
1 'polypeptide(L)'
;MTNVKKAPRTATTLKVRSKSEFAISRSRDPYHELMLRLFQEETTALRGRKFLSMVEERQRRGDPLKTREWRQLLDELEISRSAFYAMRNKLLGAGLISNKGGEYRLSGMFSRDLVDMARWWWTAILNNNLENL
;
A
#
# COMPACT_ATOMS: atom_id res chain seq x y z
N MET A 1 -18.09 -18.79 17.30
CA MET A 1 -16.61 -18.78 17.11
C MET A 1 -16.29 -19.40 15.76
N THR A 2 -16.09 -18.57 14.74
CA THR A 2 -15.78 -19.03 13.38
C THR A 2 -14.27 -19.14 13.23
N ASN A 3 -13.80 -20.35 12.87
CA ASN A 3 -12.40 -20.65 12.62
C ASN A 3 -11.85 -19.79 11.47
N VAL A 4 -11.01 -18.81 11.81
CA VAL A 4 -10.30 -17.93 10.87
C VAL A 4 -9.18 -18.72 10.18
N LYS A 5 -9.52 -19.60 9.23
CA LYS A 5 -8.52 -20.37 8.46
C LYS A 5 -8.54 -20.14 6.95
N LYS A 6 -9.47 -19.35 6.39
CA LYS A 6 -9.48 -18.98 4.96
C LYS A 6 -10.11 -17.60 4.71
N ALA A 7 -9.55 -16.54 5.28
CA ALA A 7 -9.92 -15.19 4.86
C ALA A 7 -9.27 -14.89 3.50
N PRO A 8 -10.02 -14.55 2.44
CA PRO A 8 -9.45 -14.06 1.18
C PRO A 8 -8.52 -12.89 1.47
N ARG A 9 -7.39 -12.78 0.74
CA ARG A 9 -6.54 -11.59 0.77
C ARG A 9 -7.43 -10.39 0.47
N THR A 10 -7.63 -9.56 1.48
CA THR A 10 -8.65 -8.52 1.55
C THR A 10 -8.47 -7.49 0.43
N ALA A 11 -9.55 -7.23 -0.31
CA ALA A 11 -9.64 -6.08 -1.19
C ALA A 11 -9.33 -4.80 -0.40
N THR A 12 -8.57 -3.88 -1.02
CA THR A 12 -8.26 -2.60 -0.40
C THR A 12 -8.98 -1.48 -1.13
N THR A 13 -9.76 -0.71 -0.38
CA THR A 13 -10.37 0.51 -0.91
C THR A 13 -9.32 1.60 -1.08
N LEU A 14 -9.26 2.18 -2.28
CA LEU A 14 -8.46 3.35 -2.59
C LEU A 14 -9.41 4.51 -2.91
N LYS A 15 -9.26 5.64 -2.22
CA LYS A 15 -10.02 6.86 -2.54
C LYS A 15 -9.49 7.45 -3.85
N VAL A 16 -10.35 7.59 -4.86
CA VAL A 16 -10.03 8.34 -6.08
C VAL A 16 -10.56 9.76 -5.94
N ARG A 17 -9.75 10.77 -6.29
CA ARG A 17 -10.13 12.19 -6.30
C ARG A 17 -10.01 12.72 -7.72
N SER A 18 -11.06 13.37 -8.22
CA SER A 18 -11.16 13.81 -9.62
C SER A 18 -10.54 15.18 -9.89
N LYS A 19 -10.36 16.04 -8.88
CA LYS A 19 -9.79 17.37 -9.08
C LYS A 19 -8.26 17.32 -9.21
N SER A 20 -7.73 18.13 -10.13
CA SER A 20 -6.31 18.16 -10.46
C SER A 20 -5.42 18.65 -9.31
N GLU A 21 -5.94 19.44 -8.37
CA GLU A 21 -5.21 19.86 -7.16
C GLU A 21 -4.87 18.68 -6.23
N PHE A 22 -5.57 17.55 -6.36
CA PHE A 22 -5.29 16.33 -5.59
C PHE A 22 -4.43 15.32 -6.33
N ALA A 23 -3.85 15.70 -7.48
CA ALA A 23 -2.93 14.84 -8.20
C ALA A 23 -1.71 14.53 -7.34
N ILE A 24 -1.44 13.24 -7.10
CA ILE A 24 -0.31 12.78 -6.28
C ILE A 24 1.01 13.33 -6.83
N SER A 25 1.15 13.39 -8.15
CA SER A 25 2.32 13.93 -8.86
C SER A 25 2.55 15.43 -8.68
N ARG A 26 1.54 16.18 -8.19
CA ARG A 26 1.65 17.62 -7.90
C ARG A 26 1.87 17.90 -6.41
N SER A 27 1.84 16.86 -5.56
CA SER A 27 2.07 17.02 -4.13
C SER A 27 3.55 17.22 -3.81
N ARG A 28 3.83 18.00 -2.76
CA ARG A 28 5.17 18.10 -2.15
C ARG A 28 5.55 16.82 -1.39
N ASP A 29 4.55 16.04 -0.98
CA ASP A 29 4.73 14.72 -0.38
C ASP A 29 3.77 13.69 -1.03
N PRO A 30 4.14 13.17 -2.21
CA PRO A 30 3.34 12.17 -2.92
C PRO A 30 3.10 10.88 -2.11
N TYR A 31 4.04 10.53 -1.22
CA TYR A 31 3.95 9.29 -0.46
C TYR A 31 2.86 9.40 0.61
N HIS A 32 2.84 10.51 1.33
CA HIS A 32 1.80 10.79 2.31
C HIS A 32 0.42 10.88 1.67
N GLU A 33 0.30 11.56 0.52
CA GLU A 33 -0.96 11.62 -0.23
C GLU A 33 -1.46 10.23 -0.65
N LEU A 34 -0.56 9.36 -1.12
CA LEU A 34 -0.92 7.97 -1.41
C LEU A 34 -1.41 7.23 -0.16
N MET A 35 -0.75 7.42 0.99
CA MET A 35 -1.19 6.81 2.25
C MET A 35 -2.56 7.33 2.70
N LEU A 36 -2.86 8.62 2.51
CA LEU A 36 -4.17 9.18 2.80
C LEU A 36 -5.27 8.62 1.88
N ARG A 37 -4.94 8.28 0.63
CA ARG A 37 -5.88 7.60 -0.27
C ARG A 37 -6.25 6.21 0.22
N LEU A 38 -5.33 5.54 0.93
CA LEU A 38 -5.56 4.22 1.50
C LEU A 38 -6.22 4.30 2.88
N PHE A 39 -5.60 4.99 3.84
CA PHE A 39 -5.97 4.92 5.25
C PHE A 39 -7.04 5.93 5.68
N GLN A 40 -7.21 7.03 4.94
CA GLN A 40 -8.14 8.14 5.23
C GLN A 40 -7.88 8.90 6.53
N GLU A 41 -7.25 8.26 7.53
CA GLU A 41 -6.89 8.83 8.82
C GLU A 41 -5.39 9.16 8.84
N GLU A 42 -5.07 10.39 9.28
CA GLU A 42 -3.75 11.02 9.17
C GLU A 42 -2.67 10.24 9.93
N THR A 43 -2.94 9.82 11.16
CA THR A 43 -1.92 9.14 11.98
C THR A 43 -1.57 7.77 11.41
N THR A 44 -2.56 7.02 10.92
CA THR A 44 -2.35 5.74 10.25
C THR A 44 -1.66 5.93 8.90
N ALA A 45 -1.95 7.00 8.17
CA ALA A 45 -1.24 7.33 6.94
C ALA A 45 0.25 7.60 7.19
N LEU A 46 0.59 8.39 8.21
CA LEU A 46 1.98 8.65 8.62
C LEU A 46 2.71 7.37 9.04
N ARG A 47 2.06 6.50 9.81
CA ARG A 47 2.61 5.19 10.22
C ARG A 47 2.79 4.26 9.03
N GLY A 48 1.85 4.24 8.09
CA GLY A 48 1.95 3.48 6.85
C GLY A 48 3.13 3.92 6.00
N ARG A 49 3.31 5.24 5.84
CA ARG A 49 4.46 5.85 5.17
C ARG A 49 5.76 5.42 5.84
N LYS A 50 5.86 5.60 7.16
CA LYS A 50 7.05 5.22 7.95
C LYS A 50 7.40 3.74 7.78
N PHE A 51 6.41 2.86 7.91
CA PHE A 51 6.63 1.42 7.74
C PHE A 51 7.14 1.06 6.35
N LEU A 52 6.58 1.66 5.29
CA LEU A 52 7.07 1.41 3.93
C LEU A 52 8.50 1.94 3.71
N SER A 53 8.84 3.11 4.25
CA SER A 53 10.22 3.63 4.22
C SER A 53 11.20 2.69 4.92
N MET A 54 10.81 2.09 6.04
CA MET A 54 11.65 1.09 6.72
C MET A 54 11.83 -0.17 5.87
N VAL A 55 10.78 -0.64 5.19
CA VAL A 55 10.85 -1.78 4.26
C VAL A 55 11.78 -1.46 3.09
N GLU A 56 11.63 -0.29 2.47
CA GLU A 56 12.48 0.18 1.37
C GLU A 56 13.95 0.21 1.77
N GLU A 57 14.26 0.85 2.90
CA GLU A 57 15.65 1.05 3.33
C GLU A 57 16.33 -0.27 3.71
N ARG A 58 15.63 -1.13 4.45
CA ARG A 58 16.13 -2.47 4.83
C ARG A 58 16.33 -3.36 3.60
N GLN A 59 15.41 -3.30 2.64
CA GLN A 59 15.55 -3.99 1.36
C GLN A 59 16.76 -3.47 0.56
N ARG A 60 16.97 -2.14 0.49
CA ARG A 60 18.11 -1.51 -0.20
C ARG A 60 19.45 -1.93 0.41
N ARG A 61 19.50 -2.10 1.73
CA ARG A 61 20.69 -2.56 2.47
C ARG A 61 20.95 -4.06 2.39
N GLY A 62 20.09 -4.84 1.73
CA GLY A 62 20.24 -6.30 1.64
C GLY A 62 19.87 -7.06 2.92
N ASP A 63 19.22 -6.40 3.89
CA ASP A 63 18.71 -7.03 5.11
C ASP A 63 17.22 -6.70 5.30
N PRO A 64 16.32 -7.31 4.50
CA PRO A 64 14.90 -7.01 4.52
C PRO A 64 14.25 -7.24 5.89
N LEU A 65 13.22 -6.45 6.20
CA LEU A 65 12.46 -6.62 7.43
C LEU A 65 11.80 -8.00 7.52
N LYS A 66 12.12 -8.75 8.56
CA LYS A 66 11.59 -10.09 8.80
C LYS A 66 10.27 -9.99 9.56
N THR A 67 9.30 -10.78 9.16
CA THR A 67 7.97 -10.86 9.82
C THR A 67 8.03 -11.19 11.31
N ARG A 68 9.08 -11.89 11.76
CA ARG A 68 9.34 -12.21 13.17
C ARG A 68 9.74 -10.99 14.02
N GLU A 69 10.21 -9.91 13.39
CA GLU A 69 10.61 -8.65 14.05
C GLU A 69 9.40 -7.75 14.36
N TRP A 70 8.18 -8.28 14.26
CA TRP A 70 6.94 -7.52 14.45
C TRP A 70 6.86 -6.79 15.79
N ARG A 71 7.48 -7.29 16.87
CA ARG A 71 7.49 -6.63 18.19
C ARG A 71 8.22 -5.29 18.15
N GLN A 72 9.44 -5.29 17.60
CA GLN A 72 10.25 -4.07 17.43
C GLN A 72 9.51 -3.05 16.55
N LEU A 73 8.82 -3.54 15.51
CA LEU A 73 7.99 -2.68 14.65
C LEU A 73 6.82 -2.03 15.41
N LEU A 74 6.24 -2.67 16.43
CA LEU A 74 5.18 -2.04 17.24
C LEU A 74 5.73 -0.83 18.00
N ASP A 75 6.92 -0.99 18.58
CA ASP A 75 7.58 0.03 19.38
C ASP A 75 8.01 1.20 18.48
N GLU A 76 8.67 0.90 17.34
CA GLU A 76 9.12 1.93 16.40
C GLU A 76 7.98 2.73 15.75
N LEU A 77 6.82 2.10 15.53
CA LEU A 77 5.65 2.74 14.94
C LEU A 77 4.68 3.31 15.99
N GLU A 78 4.94 3.07 17.27
CA GLU A 78 4.10 3.45 18.41
C GLU A 78 2.64 3.05 18.20
N ILE A 79 2.41 1.76 17.92
CA ILE A 79 1.07 1.22 17.65
C ILE A 79 0.79 -0.06 18.40
N SER A 80 -0.50 -0.28 18.67
CA SER A 80 -0.97 -1.57 19.15
C SER A 80 -0.77 -2.66 18.11
N ARG A 81 -0.69 -3.90 18.59
CA ARG A 81 -0.56 -5.09 17.72
C ARG A 81 -1.68 -5.20 16.70
N SER A 82 -2.93 -4.90 17.09
CA SER A 82 -4.07 -4.94 16.19
C SER A 82 -3.99 -3.87 15.09
N ALA A 83 -3.61 -2.64 15.45
CA ALA A 83 -3.42 -1.55 14.49
C ALA A 83 -2.29 -1.87 13.50
N PHE A 84 -1.18 -2.44 13.96
CA PHE A 84 -0.10 -2.88 13.07
C PHE A 84 -0.58 -3.90 12.04
N TYR A 85 -1.26 -4.96 12.47
CA TYR A 85 -1.73 -5.97 11.51
C TYR A 85 -2.81 -5.43 10.57
N ALA A 86 -3.68 -4.52 11.03
CA ALA A 86 -4.65 -3.86 10.15
C ALA A 86 -3.95 -3.03 9.07
N MET A 87 -2.99 -2.19 9.48
CA MET A 87 -2.19 -1.36 8.58
C MET A 87 -1.41 -2.23 7.57
N ARG A 88 -0.67 -3.21 8.08
CA ARG A 88 0.14 -4.15 7.28
C ARG A 88 -0.71 -4.97 6.32
N ASN A 89 -1.88 -5.44 6.74
CA ASN A 89 -2.78 -6.19 5.86
C ASN A 89 -3.36 -5.31 4.76
N LYS A 90 -3.64 -4.04 5.02
CA LYS A 90 -4.08 -3.09 4.00
C LYS A 90 -2.99 -2.80 2.96
N LEU A 91 -1.74 -2.68 3.39
CA LEU A 91 -0.59 -2.54 2.47
C LEU A 91 -0.34 -3.80 1.64
N LEU A 92 -0.49 -4.99 2.24
CA LEU A 92 -0.43 -6.27 1.52
C LEU A 92 -1.59 -6.41 0.52
N GLY A 93 -2.80 -6.04 0.93
CA GLY A 93 -4.00 -6.11 0.09
C GLY A 93 -3.96 -5.13 -1.08
N ALA A 94 -3.39 -3.94 -0.87
CA ALA A 94 -3.14 -2.97 -1.93
C ALA A 94 -2.00 -3.39 -2.88
N GLY A 95 -1.26 -4.44 -2.56
CA GLY A 95 -0.13 -4.89 -3.38
C GLY A 95 1.09 -3.96 -3.32
N LEU A 96 1.18 -3.08 -2.31
CA LEU A 96 2.34 -2.20 -2.07
C LEU A 96 3.52 -2.95 -1.47
N ILE A 97 3.24 -3.97 -0.67
CA ILE A 97 4.25 -4.89 -0.12
C ILE A 97 3.85 -6.34 -0.38
N SER A 98 4.84 -7.21 -0.33
CA SER A 98 4.64 -8.66 -0.29
C SER A 98 5.24 -9.23 0.99
N ASN A 99 4.78 -10.42 1.35
CA ASN A 99 5.39 -11.23 2.39
C ASN A 99 5.73 -12.59 1.77
N LYS A 100 6.97 -12.75 1.33
CA LYS A 100 7.52 -13.97 0.74
C LYS A 100 8.73 -14.40 1.56
N GLY A 101 8.83 -15.68 1.90
CA GLY A 101 9.96 -16.19 2.70
C GLY A 101 10.02 -15.63 4.12
N GLY A 102 8.93 -15.08 4.65
CA GLY A 102 8.91 -14.45 5.97
C GLY A 102 9.53 -13.05 6.00
N GLU A 103 9.74 -12.41 4.86
CA GLU A 103 10.29 -11.06 4.73
C GLU A 103 9.28 -10.12 4.07
N TYR A 104 9.24 -8.88 4.54
CA TYR A 104 8.53 -7.79 3.86
C TYR A 104 9.40 -7.21 2.75
N ARG A 105 8.80 -7.09 1.56
CA ARG A 105 9.44 -6.49 0.39
C ARG A 105 8.46 -5.59 -0.33
N LEU A 106 8.96 -4.51 -0.93
CA LEU A 106 8.13 -3.68 -1.82
C LEU A 106 7.62 -4.52 -2.99
N SER A 107 6.42 -4.19 -3.46
CA SER A 107 5.74 -4.93 -4.52
C SER A 107 5.26 -3.98 -5.61
N GLY A 108 5.49 -4.36 -6.87
CA GLY A 108 4.96 -3.65 -8.04
C GLY A 108 3.52 -4.02 -8.41
N MET A 109 2.84 -4.85 -7.62
CA MET A 109 1.46 -5.28 -7.91
C MET A 109 0.50 -4.10 -7.92
N PHE A 110 0.64 -3.16 -6.97
CA PHE A 110 -0.13 -1.93 -6.92
C PHE A 110 -0.08 -1.16 -8.26
N SER A 111 1.13 -0.89 -8.77
CA SER A 111 1.32 -0.14 -10.00
C SER A 111 0.80 -0.88 -11.23
N ARG A 112 1.01 -2.20 -11.31
CA ARG A 112 0.53 -3.00 -12.44
C ARG A 112 -0.99 -3.01 -12.52
N ASP A 113 -1.65 -3.21 -11.38
CA ASP A 113 -3.11 -3.26 -11.30
C ASP A 113 -3.74 -1.89 -11.65
N LEU A 114 -3.17 -0.79 -11.14
CA LEU A 114 -3.63 0.56 -11.50
C LEU A 114 -3.45 0.87 -12.98
N VAL A 115 -2.32 0.49 -13.60
CA VAL A 115 -2.08 0.71 -15.03
C VAL A 115 -3.04 -0.12 -15.86
N ASP A 116 -3.29 -1.37 -15.48
CA ASP A 116 -4.23 -2.26 -16.17
C ASP A 116 -5.66 -1.69 -16.14
N MET A 117 -6.15 -1.30 -14.96
CA MET A 117 -7.45 -0.66 -14.81
C MET A 117 -7.57 0.66 -15.59
N ALA A 118 -6.51 1.48 -15.56
CA ALA A 118 -6.49 2.75 -16.29
C ALA A 118 -6.55 2.54 -17.80
N ARG A 119 -5.76 1.60 -18.33
CA ARG A 119 -5.77 1.23 -19.75
C ARG A 119 -7.12 0.66 -20.16
N TRP A 120 -7.66 -0.28 -19.39
CA TRP A 120 -8.98 -0.85 -19.65
C TRP A 120 -10.07 0.22 -19.70
N TRP A 121 -10.12 1.12 -18.73
CA TRP A 121 -11.11 2.20 -18.73
C TRP A 121 -10.95 3.10 -19.96
N TRP A 122 -9.72 3.47 -20.29
CA TRP A 122 -9.42 4.31 -21.43
C TRP A 122 -9.83 3.67 -22.76
N THR A 123 -9.50 2.41 -22.98
CA THR A 123 -9.74 1.75 -24.27
C THR A 123 -11.12 1.12 -24.36
N ALA A 124 -11.54 0.36 -23.35
CA ALA A 124 -12.78 -0.43 -23.41
C ALA A 124 -14.02 0.37 -23.04
N ILE A 125 -13.90 1.36 -22.14
CA ILE A 125 -15.05 2.16 -21.68
C ILE A 125 -15.15 3.48 -22.44
N LEU A 126 -14.03 4.19 -22.66
CA LEU A 126 -14.03 5.47 -23.39
C LEU A 126 -13.81 5.32 -24.90
N ASN A 127 -13.49 4.12 -25.39
CA ASN A 127 -13.22 3.84 -26.80
C ASN A 127 -12.10 4.70 -27.43
N ASN A 128 -11.08 5.02 -26.62
CA ASN A 128 -9.92 5.79 -27.07
C ASN A 128 -8.78 4.88 -27.55
N ASN A 129 -7.88 5.41 -28.37
CA ASN A 129 -6.62 4.74 -28.72
C ASN A 129 -5.66 4.77 -27.51
N LEU A 130 -5.02 3.64 -27.22
CA LEU A 130 -4.05 3.46 -26.15
C LEU A 130 -2.84 4.40 -26.26
N GLU A 131 -2.46 4.80 -27.47
CA GLU A 131 -1.34 5.73 -27.71
C GLU A 131 -1.57 7.13 -27.12
N ASN A 132 -2.82 7.47 -26.79
CA ASN A 132 -3.22 8.78 -26.28
C ASN A 132 -3.44 8.81 -24.75
N LEU A 133 -3.06 7.74 -24.03
CA LEU A 133 -3.13 7.66 -22.56
C LEU A 133 -1.88 8.25 -21.89
#